data_AF-A0AAN6DMF5-F1
#
_entry.id   AF-A0AAN6DMF5-F1
#
_cell.length_a   1.000
_cell.length_b   1.000
_cell.length_c   1.000
_cell.angle_alpha   90.00
_cell.angle_beta   90.00
_cell.angle_gamma   90.00
#
_symmetry.space_group_name_H-M   'P 1'
#
loop_
_entity.id
_entity.type
_entity.pdbx_description
1 polymer ?
#
loop_
_entity_poly.entity_id
_entity_poly.type
_entity_poly.pdbx_seq_one_letter_code
_entity_poly.pdbx_strand_id
1 'polypeptide(L)'
;MSAHEDLRAEWKTLYSETLPALARSRDPAQPKWPVTLDHCFARIILDNTVGKGQQQWDKVIAKPAVRNMDEQQLRDAIDLGMHIIAGKANLCHLDELSLQCRGKNEGKYASNNSGQSNPKEDIPARTREKRSVEESTKIESPAKKRLKQNKNQSTLQFEPTVIAPEKTPATNNALQVEDREQLQMTLHRIQGHATLTAYRKKLYTVLLSVPRGRYTTYAAMSNYLNSSARAVGSGMRNNPFAPDVPCHRVLAASGEIGGFNGQWGKEGKYANKKIELLRNEGVMFDPKGRVVGEPFRKFHTFEDMPRVASYPD
;
A
#
# COMPACT_ATOMS: atom_id res chain seq x y z
N MET A 1 22.92 22.50 -25.89
CA MET A 1 22.04 22.21 -24.75
C MET A 1 22.43 23.17 -23.65
N SER A 2 21.47 23.70 -22.89
CA SER A 2 21.80 24.58 -21.76
C SER A 2 22.46 23.75 -20.66
N ALA A 3 23.44 24.30 -19.93
CA ALA A 3 24.09 23.59 -18.80
C ALA A 3 23.07 23.07 -17.77
N HIS A 4 21.93 23.77 -17.63
CA HIS A 4 20.81 23.34 -16.78
C HIS A 4 20.08 22.10 -17.32
N GLU A 5 19.95 21.98 -18.64
CA GLU A 5 19.36 20.79 -19.28
C GLU A 5 20.26 19.56 -19.15
N ASP A 6 21.58 19.76 -19.26
CA ASP A 6 22.56 18.69 -19.09
C ASP A 6 22.51 18.13 -17.66
N LEU A 7 22.46 19.00 -16.64
CA LEU A 7 22.27 18.59 -15.24
C LEU A 7 20.94 17.86 -15.02
N ARG A 8 19.84 18.29 -15.66
CA ARG A 8 18.56 17.57 -15.58
C ARG A 8 18.65 16.18 -16.19
N ALA A 9 19.36 16.04 -17.31
CA ALA A 9 19.55 14.75 -17.98
C ALA A 9 20.44 13.82 -17.15
N GLU A 10 21.52 14.35 -16.56
CA GLU A 10 22.41 13.62 -15.67
C GLU A 10 21.67 13.14 -14.41
N TRP A 11 20.97 14.05 -13.72
CA TRP A 11 20.15 13.72 -12.57
C TRP A 11 19.15 12.60 -12.89
N LYS A 12 18.45 12.73 -14.03
CA LYS A 12 17.48 11.72 -14.48
C LYS A 12 18.13 10.35 -14.64
N THR A 13 19.24 10.28 -15.36
CA THR A 13 20.00 9.04 -15.59
C THR A 13 20.49 8.43 -14.28
N LEU A 14 20.95 9.27 -13.34
CA LEU A 14 21.46 8.84 -12.04
C LEU A 14 20.38 8.13 -11.22
N TYR A 15 19.19 8.74 -11.04
CA TYR A 15 18.15 8.16 -10.20
C TYR A 15 17.33 7.05 -10.91
N SER A 16 17.15 7.10 -12.24
CA SER A 16 16.30 6.13 -12.94
C SER A 16 17.03 4.89 -13.44
N GLU A 17 18.34 4.99 -13.69
CA GLU A 17 19.11 3.90 -14.32
C GLU A 17 20.27 3.46 -13.43
N THR A 18 21.15 4.38 -13.07
CA THR A 18 22.45 4.08 -12.42
C THR A 18 22.28 3.49 -11.02
N LEU A 19 21.63 4.22 -10.09
CA LEU A 19 21.43 3.76 -8.72
C LEU A 19 20.59 2.46 -8.64
N PRO A 20 19.49 2.31 -9.40
CA PRO A 20 18.78 1.04 -9.47
C PRO A 20 19.61 -0.14 -10.00
N ALA A 21 20.54 0.09 -10.95
CA ALA A 21 21.41 -0.96 -11.48
C ALA A 21 22.42 -1.45 -10.42
N LEU A 22 23.02 -0.53 -9.66
CA LEU A 22 23.92 -0.86 -8.55
C LEU A 22 23.20 -1.60 -7.43
N ALA A 23 21.96 -1.19 -7.11
CA ALA A 23 21.14 -1.87 -6.12
C ALA A 23 20.76 -3.30 -6.54
N ARG A 24 20.48 -3.53 -7.83
CA ARG A 24 20.18 -4.87 -8.38
C ARG A 24 21.41 -5.78 -8.38
N SER A 25 22.59 -5.24 -8.69
CA SER A 25 23.85 -5.98 -8.66
C SER A 25 24.43 -6.14 -7.25
N ARG A 26 23.84 -5.50 -6.23
CA ARG A 26 24.31 -5.48 -4.84
C ARG A 26 25.75 -4.99 -4.75
N ASP A 27 26.01 -3.86 -5.38
CA ASP A 27 27.33 -3.23 -5.39
C ASP A 27 27.89 -3.07 -3.95
N PRO A 28 29.16 -3.44 -3.70
CA PRO A 28 29.76 -3.43 -2.37
C PRO A 28 29.98 -2.03 -1.79
N ALA A 29 29.80 -0.95 -2.57
CA ALA A 29 29.86 0.42 -2.08
C ALA A 29 28.85 0.71 -0.95
N GLN A 30 27.77 -0.08 -0.86
CA GLN A 30 26.84 -0.01 0.25
C GLN A 30 26.74 -1.38 0.94
N PRO A 31 26.82 -1.45 2.28
CA PRO A 31 26.66 -2.72 3.00
C PRO A 31 25.26 -3.32 2.82
N LYS A 32 24.26 -2.45 2.58
CA LYS A 32 22.88 -2.83 2.31
C LYS A 32 22.25 -1.79 1.38
N TRP A 33 21.52 -2.27 0.37
CA TRP A 33 20.71 -1.45 -0.53
C TRP A 33 19.24 -1.47 -0.06
N PRO A 34 18.75 -0.47 0.69
CA PRO A 34 17.42 -0.47 1.29
C PRO A 34 16.27 -0.31 0.29
N VAL A 35 16.58 0.18 -0.91
CA VAL A 35 15.63 0.47 -1.98
C VAL A 35 16.20 0.02 -3.32
N THR A 36 15.32 -0.32 -4.27
CA THR A 36 15.68 -0.81 -5.61
C THR A 36 14.93 -0.10 -6.73
N LEU A 37 13.98 0.78 -6.40
CA LEU A 37 13.13 1.49 -7.35
C LEU A 37 13.64 2.92 -7.56
N ASP A 38 13.62 3.37 -8.81
CA ASP A 38 14.00 4.71 -9.28
C ASP A 38 13.49 5.87 -8.41
N HIS A 39 12.19 5.96 -8.21
CA HIS A 39 11.55 7.03 -7.45
C HIS A 39 11.89 6.99 -5.96
N CYS A 40 12.30 5.83 -5.44
CA CYS A 40 12.74 5.72 -4.05
C CYS A 40 14.10 6.39 -3.86
N PHE A 41 15.04 6.23 -4.81
CA PHE A 41 16.31 6.96 -4.80
C PHE A 41 16.11 8.45 -4.92
N ALA A 42 15.33 8.88 -5.92
CA ALA A 42 15.01 10.30 -6.10
C ALA A 42 14.40 10.90 -4.83
N ARG A 43 13.45 10.21 -4.20
CA ARG A 43 12.84 10.65 -2.94
C ARG A 43 13.87 10.82 -1.82
N ILE A 44 14.71 9.82 -1.60
CA ILE A 44 15.69 9.82 -0.50
C ILE A 44 16.69 10.96 -0.69
N ILE A 45 17.25 11.09 -1.90
CA ILE A 45 18.23 12.13 -2.21
C ILE A 45 17.59 13.51 -2.06
N LEU A 46 16.42 13.75 -2.67
CA LEU A 46 15.76 15.04 -2.63
C LEU A 46 15.31 15.45 -1.22
N ASP A 47 14.85 14.51 -0.39
CA ASP A 47 14.53 14.81 1.01
C ASP A 47 15.76 15.27 1.80
N ASN A 48 16.95 14.74 1.48
CA ASN A 48 18.20 15.10 2.16
C ASN A 48 18.84 16.38 1.58
N THR A 49 18.72 16.65 0.28
CA THR A 49 19.31 17.85 -0.35
C THR A 49 18.36 19.03 -0.34
N VAL A 50 17.19 18.88 -0.99
CA VAL A 50 16.17 19.94 -1.11
C VAL A 50 15.40 20.10 0.21
N GLY A 51 14.99 19.00 0.81
CA GLY A 51 14.30 18.97 2.11
C GLY A 51 15.21 19.17 3.32
N LYS A 52 16.54 19.17 3.10
CA LYS A 52 17.60 19.27 4.13
C LYS A 52 17.45 18.28 5.29
N GLY A 53 16.80 17.14 5.05
CA GLY A 53 16.47 16.14 6.08
C GLY A 53 15.40 16.56 7.09
N GLN A 54 14.88 17.79 7.00
CA GLN A 54 13.91 18.35 7.95
C GLN A 54 12.47 18.19 7.47
N GLN A 55 12.26 18.25 6.16
CA GLN A 55 10.93 18.16 5.56
C GLN A 55 10.97 17.45 4.21
N GLN A 56 9.79 17.13 3.69
CA GLN A 56 9.67 16.50 2.38
C GLN A 56 10.04 17.50 1.29
N TRP A 57 10.79 17.05 0.27
CA TRP A 57 11.21 17.93 -0.82
C TRP A 57 10.04 18.62 -1.54
N ASP A 58 8.87 17.97 -1.59
CA ASP A 58 7.66 18.49 -2.28
C ASP A 58 6.93 19.58 -1.49
N LYS A 59 7.45 19.95 -0.32
CA LYS A 59 7.07 21.15 0.43
C LYS A 59 7.95 22.35 0.08
N VAL A 60 9.11 22.12 -0.53
CA VAL A 60 10.08 23.15 -0.89
C VAL A 60 9.96 23.52 -2.36
N ILE A 61 9.80 22.52 -3.24
CA ILE A 61 9.69 22.71 -4.69
C ILE A 61 8.44 22.04 -5.27
N ALA A 62 7.94 22.58 -6.36
CA ALA A 62 6.77 22.04 -7.06
C ALA A 62 7.09 20.72 -7.78
N LYS A 63 6.04 19.91 -7.99
CA LYS A 63 6.13 18.68 -8.80
C LYS A 63 6.04 19.02 -10.29
N PRO A 64 6.77 18.32 -11.19
CA PRO A 64 7.80 17.31 -10.92
C PRO A 64 9.17 17.95 -10.58
N ALA A 65 9.93 17.35 -9.66
CA ALA A 65 11.22 17.89 -9.19
C ALA A 65 12.21 18.19 -10.34
N VAL A 66 12.34 17.28 -11.31
CA VAL A 66 13.25 17.43 -12.47
C VAL A 66 13.05 18.75 -13.22
N ARG A 67 11.82 19.27 -13.26
CA ARG A 67 11.52 20.54 -13.94
C ARG A 67 11.67 21.76 -13.04
N ASN A 68 11.43 21.62 -11.74
CA ASN A 68 11.33 22.75 -10.82
C ASN A 68 12.57 22.96 -9.93
N MET A 69 13.56 22.08 -10.00
CA MET A 69 14.84 22.31 -9.32
C MET A 69 15.67 23.37 -10.03
N ASP A 70 16.30 24.24 -9.23
CA ASP A 70 17.33 25.16 -9.70
C ASP A 70 18.66 24.42 -9.97
N GLU A 71 19.64 25.14 -10.51
CA GLU A 71 20.94 24.57 -10.88
C GLU A 71 21.70 24.00 -9.67
N GLN A 72 21.65 24.70 -8.53
CA GLN A 72 22.36 24.27 -7.32
C GLN A 72 21.71 23.02 -6.71
N GLN A 73 20.39 22.97 -6.66
CA GLN A 73 19.65 21.80 -6.19
C GLN A 73 19.92 20.56 -7.05
N LEU A 74 20.05 20.73 -8.37
CA LEU A 74 20.45 19.65 -9.26
C LEU A 74 21.87 19.17 -8.96
N ARG A 75 22.83 20.09 -8.80
CA ARG A 75 24.22 19.76 -8.45
C ARG A 75 24.29 19.02 -7.11
N ASP A 76 23.66 19.54 -6.07
CA ASP A 76 23.63 18.92 -4.73
C ASP A 76 23.02 17.50 -4.78
N ALA A 77 21.95 17.30 -5.57
CA ALA A 77 21.32 16.00 -5.75
C ALA A 77 22.21 15.00 -6.50
N ILE A 78 22.89 15.45 -7.56
CA ILE A 78 23.86 14.65 -8.30
C ILE A 78 25.04 14.28 -7.41
N ASP A 79 25.62 15.25 -6.70
CA ASP A 79 26.76 15.06 -5.80
C ASP A 79 26.45 14.06 -4.69
N LEU A 80 25.27 14.16 -4.05
CA LEU A 80 24.85 13.18 -3.05
C LEU A 80 24.67 11.78 -3.67
N GLY A 81 24.11 11.70 -4.88
CA GLY A 81 24.01 10.44 -5.61
C GLY A 81 25.38 9.82 -5.91
N MET A 82 26.35 10.62 -6.34
CA MET A 82 27.73 10.17 -6.56
C MET A 82 28.42 9.75 -5.26
N HIS A 83 28.16 10.42 -4.14
CA HIS A 83 28.64 10.00 -2.82
C HIS A 83 28.06 8.65 -2.38
N ILE A 84 26.81 8.35 -2.73
CA ILE A 84 26.21 7.02 -2.50
C ILE A 84 26.93 5.96 -3.33
N ILE A 85 27.19 6.23 -4.62
CA ILE A 85 27.92 5.32 -5.52
C ILE A 85 29.34 5.06 -5.02
N ALA A 86 30.03 6.10 -4.52
CA ALA A 86 31.38 5.99 -3.99
C ALA A 86 31.46 5.39 -2.57
N GLY A 87 30.33 5.05 -1.94
CA GLY A 87 30.29 4.57 -0.56
C GLY A 87 30.61 5.63 0.50
N LYS A 88 30.73 6.91 0.12
CA LYS A 88 31.00 8.04 1.02
C LYS A 88 29.76 8.49 1.81
N ALA A 89 28.57 8.20 1.30
CA ALA A 89 27.30 8.45 1.97
C ALA A 89 26.58 7.13 2.24
N ASN A 90 26.07 6.94 3.47
CA ASN A 90 25.37 5.74 3.87
C ASN A 90 23.89 5.81 3.45
N LEU A 91 23.48 4.98 2.49
CA LEU A 91 22.13 5.02 1.94
C LEU A 91 21.05 4.58 2.95
N CYS A 92 21.36 3.67 3.88
CA CYS A 92 20.42 3.28 4.94
C CYS A 92 20.14 4.45 5.89
N HIS A 93 21.16 5.21 6.27
CA HIS A 93 21.00 6.40 7.10
C HIS A 93 20.16 7.47 6.39
N LEU A 94 20.42 7.72 5.09
CA LEU A 94 19.65 8.68 4.29
C LEU A 94 18.17 8.25 4.12
N ASP A 95 17.89 6.95 3.96
CA ASP A 95 16.51 6.42 3.92
C ASP A 95 15.79 6.67 5.25
N GLU A 96 16.48 6.49 6.37
CA GLU A 96 15.93 6.74 7.70
C GLU A 96 15.57 8.22 7.92
N LEU A 97 16.47 9.15 7.58
CA LEU A 97 16.17 10.59 7.62
C LEU A 97 14.96 10.95 6.74
N SER A 98 14.89 10.38 5.53
CA SER A 98 13.75 10.57 4.60
C SER A 98 12.43 9.99 5.17
N LEU A 99 12.48 8.92 5.96
CA LEU A 99 11.28 8.37 6.62
C LEU A 99 10.84 9.22 7.81
N GLN A 100 11.79 9.72 8.60
CA GLN A 100 11.52 10.58 9.77
C GLN A 100 10.84 11.89 9.38
N CYS A 101 11.36 12.60 8.36
CA CYS A 101 10.75 13.86 7.90
C CYS A 101 9.35 13.67 7.28
N ARG A 102 8.96 12.41 7.00
CA ARG A 102 7.64 12.02 6.48
C ARG A 102 6.68 11.55 7.58
N GLY A 103 7.08 11.63 8.85
CA GLY A 103 6.25 11.22 9.99
C GLY A 103 6.15 9.70 10.17
N LYS A 104 7.09 8.92 9.62
CA LYS A 104 7.17 7.47 9.84
C LYS A 104 8.20 7.18 10.92
N ASN A 105 7.75 7.03 12.16
CA ASN A 105 8.58 6.68 13.31
C ASN A 105 8.65 5.17 13.49
N GLU A 106 9.45 4.49 12.65
CA GLU A 106 9.93 3.15 12.97
C GLU A 106 11.40 3.08 12.54
N GLY A 107 12.31 2.90 13.52
CA GLY A 107 13.76 2.76 13.30
C GLY A 107 14.07 1.49 12.53
N LYS A 108 13.86 1.54 11.20
CA LYS A 108 13.91 0.40 10.28
C LYS A 108 15.26 -0.31 10.25
N TYR A 109 16.32 0.37 10.71
CA TYR A 109 17.69 -0.13 10.74
C TYR A 109 18.35 -0.06 12.13
N ALA A 110 17.60 0.26 13.19
CA ALA A 110 18.14 0.35 14.54
C ALA A 110 18.23 -1.05 15.20
N SER A 111 19.39 -1.71 15.09
CA SER A 111 19.90 -2.56 16.16
C SER A 111 21.43 -2.71 16.10
N ASN A 112 22.07 -2.45 17.25
CA ASN A 112 23.43 -2.80 17.67
C ASN A 112 24.61 -2.09 17.00
N ASN A 113 25.12 -0.99 17.60
CA ASN A 113 26.38 -1.07 18.35
C ASN A 113 26.60 0.18 19.22
N SER A 114 26.90 -0.06 20.50
CA SER A 114 27.54 0.88 21.41
C SER A 114 29.02 1.02 21.06
N GLY A 115 29.54 2.25 20.93
CA GLY A 115 30.97 2.50 21.01
C GLY A 115 31.51 3.58 20.06
N GLN A 116 31.77 4.77 20.65
CA GLN A 116 32.78 5.77 20.28
C GLN A 116 32.60 6.51 18.92
N SER A 117 32.77 7.82 18.80
CA SER A 117 33.14 8.91 19.72
C SER A 117 32.92 10.24 18.99
N ASN A 118 32.27 11.21 19.64
CA ASN A 118 32.30 12.63 19.23
C ASN A 118 33.60 13.29 19.70
N PRO A 119 34.20 14.22 18.93
CA PRO A 119 34.99 15.30 19.50
C PRO A 119 34.09 16.43 19.99
N LYS A 120 34.45 16.98 21.16
CA LYS A 120 33.82 18.10 21.87
C LYS A 120 34.27 19.45 21.32
N GLU A 121 33.43 20.47 21.53
CA GLU A 121 33.72 21.87 21.90
C GLU A 121 32.36 22.61 21.97
N ASP A 122 32.00 23.54 22.87
CA ASP A 122 32.31 23.87 24.26
C ASP A 122 31.18 24.85 24.73
N ILE A 123 30.51 24.53 25.86
CA ILE A 123 30.08 25.34 27.04
C ILE A 123 29.68 26.86 26.87
N PRO A 124 28.76 27.50 27.67
CA PRO A 124 28.33 27.15 29.05
C PRO A 124 26.84 27.21 29.45
N ALA A 125 26.64 26.54 30.58
CA ALA A 125 25.53 26.57 31.53
C ALA A 125 25.23 27.95 32.15
N ARG A 126 23.97 28.16 32.54
CA ARG A 126 23.62 29.02 33.69
C ARG A 126 22.46 28.45 34.50
N THR A 127 22.55 28.72 35.79
CA THR A 127 22.08 27.91 36.90
C THR A 127 20.68 28.32 37.39
N ARG A 128 19.96 27.29 37.85
CA ARG A 128 18.79 27.21 38.74
C ARG A 128 18.56 28.38 39.71
N GLU A 129 17.29 28.80 39.87
CA GLU A 129 16.79 29.28 41.15
C GLU A 129 15.29 28.97 41.35
N LYS A 130 14.97 28.46 42.56
CA LYS A 130 13.63 28.20 43.09
C LYS A 130 13.22 29.39 43.96
N ARG A 131 11.94 29.79 43.94
CA ARG A 131 11.27 30.33 45.13
C ARG A 131 9.74 30.16 45.06
N SER A 132 9.19 29.84 46.22
CA SER A 132 7.80 29.58 46.59
C SER A 132 7.21 30.75 47.39
N VAL A 133 5.94 30.60 47.82
CA VAL A 133 5.13 31.39 48.80
C VAL A 133 4.07 32.31 48.12
N GLU A 134 2.79 31.88 48.04
CA GLU A 134 1.58 32.23 48.87
C GLU A 134 1.06 33.67 48.58
N GLU A 135 -0.23 34.06 48.58
CA GLU A 135 -1.51 33.50 49.05
C GLU A 135 -2.71 34.28 48.42
N SER A 136 -3.92 33.68 48.50
CA SER A 136 -5.30 34.24 48.55
C SER A 136 -5.80 35.19 47.42
N THR A 137 -6.99 35.04 46.81
CA THR A 137 -8.33 34.98 47.41
C THR A 137 -9.39 34.34 46.48
N LYS A 138 -10.27 33.54 47.10
CA LYS A 138 -11.71 33.26 46.84
C LYS A 138 -12.43 34.06 45.73
N ILE A 139 -13.25 33.38 44.91
CA ILE A 139 -14.72 33.59 44.77
C ILE A 139 -15.34 32.36 44.05
N GLU A 140 -16.20 31.68 44.82
CA GLU A 140 -17.49 31.03 44.51
C GLU A 140 -17.71 30.09 43.31
N SER A 141 -18.22 28.91 43.66
CA SER A 141 -18.92 27.92 42.82
C SER A 141 -20.41 28.33 42.67
N PRO A 142 -21.20 27.72 41.76
CA PRO A 142 -21.80 26.44 42.13
C PRO A 142 -22.01 25.44 40.99
N ALA A 143 -21.89 24.17 41.37
CA ALA A 143 -22.36 23.01 40.65
C ALA A 143 -23.89 23.02 40.45
N LYS A 144 -24.37 22.41 39.36
CA LYS A 144 -25.69 21.75 39.31
C LYS A 144 -25.60 20.38 38.64
N LYS A 145 -25.73 19.34 39.47
CA LYS A 145 -26.27 18.02 39.10
C LYS A 145 -27.78 18.16 38.85
N ARG A 146 -28.31 17.50 37.80
CA ARG A 146 -29.64 16.86 37.73
C ARG A 146 -29.75 16.15 36.37
N LEU A 147 -29.69 14.81 36.34
CA LEU A 147 -30.77 13.82 36.48
C LEU A 147 -31.38 13.38 35.13
N LYS A 148 -31.38 12.06 34.96
CA LYS A 148 -31.81 11.23 33.83
C LYS A 148 -33.21 11.58 33.33
N GLN A 149 -33.40 11.49 32.01
CA GLN A 149 -34.61 10.91 31.43
C GLN A 149 -34.28 10.03 30.22
N ASN A 150 -34.79 8.80 30.29
CA ASN A 150 -34.89 7.79 29.23
C ASN A 150 -35.57 8.35 27.98
N LYS A 151 -35.14 7.87 26.80
CA LYS A 151 -36.03 7.52 25.69
C LYS A 151 -35.36 6.52 24.74
N ASN A 152 -35.80 5.28 24.88
CA ASN A 152 -36.01 4.26 23.85
C ASN A 152 -34.76 3.70 23.13
N GLN A 153 -34.17 2.74 23.84
CA GLN A 153 -33.60 1.51 23.30
C GLN A 153 -34.52 0.91 22.22
N SER A 154 -34.07 0.83 20.97
CA SER A 154 -34.63 -0.09 19.97
C SER A 154 -33.69 -1.28 19.87
N THR A 155 -33.97 -2.27 20.71
CA THR A 155 -33.34 -3.58 20.68
C THR A 155 -33.99 -4.36 19.54
N LEU A 156 -33.40 -4.32 18.33
CA LEU A 156 -33.76 -5.28 17.28
C LEU A 156 -33.11 -6.62 17.62
N GLN A 157 -33.84 -7.42 18.38
CA GLN A 157 -33.54 -8.84 18.54
C GLN A 157 -33.88 -9.53 17.22
N PHE A 158 -32.87 -10.09 16.57
CA PHE A 158 -33.06 -11.06 15.51
C PHE A 158 -32.44 -12.37 15.99
N GLU A 159 -33.29 -13.37 16.16
CA GLU A 159 -32.89 -14.71 16.50
C GLU A 159 -31.97 -15.27 15.40
N PRO A 160 -30.91 -16.01 15.76
CA PRO A 160 -30.06 -16.67 14.79
C PRO A 160 -30.84 -17.87 14.23
N THR A 161 -31.42 -17.73 13.03
CA THR A 161 -31.87 -18.89 12.27
C THR A 161 -30.65 -19.71 11.89
N VAL A 162 -30.39 -20.77 12.66
CA VAL A 162 -29.44 -21.82 12.33
C VAL A 162 -29.98 -22.55 11.11
N ILE A 163 -29.61 -22.11 9.92
CA ILE A 163 -29.83 -22.90 8.70
C ILE A 163 -28.75 -23.98 8.72
N ALA A 164 -29.14 -25.17 9.21
CA ALA A 164 -28.39 -26.39 9.01
C ALA A 164 -28.20 -26.64 7.49
N PRO A 165 -27.09 -27.25 7.06
CA PRO A 165 -26.82 -27.46 5.65
C PRO A 165 -27.83 -28.44 5.08
N GLU A 166 -28.79 -27.94 4.30
CA GLU A 166 -29.66 -28.78 3.48
C GLU A 166 -28.80 -29.52 2.46
N LYS A 167 -28.71 -30.83 2.65
CA LYS A 167 -28.40 -31.77 1.58
C LYS A 167 -29.65 -31.87 0.71
N THR A 168 -29.58 -31.48 -0.56
CA THR A 168 -30.56 -31.92 -1.57
C THR A 168 -29.94 -32.01 -2.97
N PRO A 169 -30.49 -32.87 -3.83
CA PRO A 169 -29.80 -33.49 -4.96
C PRO A 169 -30.21 -32.92 -6.33
N ALA A 170 -29.33 -33.09 -7.32
CA ALA A 170 -29.65 -33.31 -8.74
C ALA A 170 -30.52 -32.28 -9.53
N THR A 171 -30.26 -30.97 -9.41
CA THR A 171 -30.71 -29.95 -10.40
C THR A 171 -29.53 -29.20 -11.08
N ASN A 172 -28.34 -29.80 -11.03
CA ASN A 172 -27.06 -29.11 -11.13
C ASN A 172 -26.50 -28.82 -12.54
N ASN A 173 -27.12 -29.26 -13.63
CA ASN A 173 -26.47 -29.14 -14.96
C ASN A 173 -26.72 -27.80 -15.66
N ALA A 174 -27.94 -27.23 -15.56
CA ALA A 174 -28.33 -25.90 -16.06
C ALA A 174 -27.32 -24.81 -15.70
N LEU A 175 -27.45 -24.39 -14.43
CA LEU A 175 -26.69 -23.31 -13.80
C LEU A 175 -25.17 -23.47 -13.88
N GLN A 176 -24.66 -24.71 -13.89
CA GLN A 176 -23.24 -24.98 -14.06
C GLN A 176 -22.74 -24.77 -15.49
N VAL A 177 -23.59 -24.99 -16.50
CA VAL A 177 -23.29 -24.73 -17.90
C VAL A 177 -23.27 -23.22 -18.17
N GLU A 178 -24.26 -22.47 -17.67
CA GLU A 178 -24.29 -21.01 -17.83
C GLU A 178 -23.10 -20.32 -17.14
N ASP A 179 -22.76 -20.73 -15.91
CA ASP A 179 -21.58 -20.21 -15.20
C ASP A 179 -20.27 -20.53 -15.94
N ARG A 180 -20.20 -21.69 -16.60
CA ARG A 180 -19.04 -22.09 -17.41
C ARG A 180 -18.92 -21.31 -18.70
N GLU A 181 -20.02 -21.07 -19.39
CA GLU A 181 -20.03 -20.27 -20.63
C GLU A 181 -19.61 -18.83 -20.34
N GLN A 182 -20.17 -18.22 -19.28
CA GLN A 182 -19.78 -16.88 -18.84
C GLN A 182 -18.29 -16.78 -18.47
N LEU A 183 -17.77 -17.81 -17.78
CA LEU A 183 -16.35 -17.90 -17.48
C LEU A 183 -15.50 -17.97 -18.75
N GLN A 184 -15.91 -18.76 -19.74
CA GLN A 184 -15.19 -18.88 -21.02
C GLN A 184 -15.21 -17.57 -21.82
N MET A 185 -16.36 -16.90 -21.91
CA MET A 185 -16.46 -15.59 -22.54
C MET A 185 -15.55 -14.56 -21.86
N THR A 186 -15.51 -14.56 -20.52
CA THR A 186 -14.66 -13.65 -19.75
C THR A 186 -13.18 -13.95 -19.99
N LEU A 187 -12.78 -15.22 -20.00
CA LEU A 187 -11.40 -15.62 -20.34
C LEU A 187 -11.02 -15.19 -21.76
N HIS A 188 -11.91 -15.37 -22.73
CA HIS A 188 -11.67 -14.92 -24.10
C HIS A 188 -11.48 -13.41 -24.18
N ARG A 189 -12.31 -12.62 -23.51
CA ARG A 189 -12.17 -11.16 -23.41
C ARG A 189 -10.85 -10.72 -22.77
N ILE A 190 -10.40 -11.41 -21.71
CA ILE A 190 -9.11 -11.13 -21.06
C ILE A 190 -7.96 -11.38 -22.03
N GLN A 191 -7.96 -12.52 -22.73
CA GLN A 191 -6.87 -12.89 -23.63
C GLN A 191 -6.82 -12.00 -24.89
N GLY A 192 -7.98 -11.65 -25.44
CA GLY A 192 -8.11 -10.79 -26.62
C GLY A 192 -7.85 -9.30 -26.38
N HIS A 193 -7.73 -8.85 -25.12
CA HIS A 193 -7.57 -7.43 -24.82
C HIS A 193 -6.21 -6.89 -25.28
N ALA A 194 -6.22 -5.95 -26.22
CA ALA A 194 -5.03 -5.46 -26.91
C ALA A 194 -4.05 -4.69 -26.00
N THR A 195 -4.57 -3.91 -25.04
CA THR A 195 -3.72 -3.02 -24.22
C THR A 195 -3.26 -3.61 -22.88
N LEU A 196 -3.67 -4.83 -22.54
CA LEU A 196 -3.26 -5.46 -21.28
C LEU A 196 -1.94 -6.20 -21.43
N THR A 197 -1.04 -5.98 -20.46
CA THR A 197 0.21 -6.73 -20.37
C THR A 197 -0.03 -8.21 -20.07
N ALA A 198 0.92 -9.08 -20.44
CA ALA A 198 0.86 -10.51 -20.12
C ALA A 198 0.64 -10.77 -18.61
N TYR A 199 1.31 -9.97 -17.76
CA TYR A 199 1.10 -10.02 -16.31
C TYR A 199 -0.35 -9.71 -15.91
N ARG A 200 -0.97 -8.66 -16.47
CA ARG A 200 -2.36 -8.30 -16.13
C ARG A 200 -3.35 -9.35 -16.62
N LYS A 201 -3.13 -9.93 -17.80
CA LYS A 201 -3.93 -11.05 -18.30
C LYS A 201 -3.88 -12.22 -17.32
N LYS A 202 -2.67 -12.66 -16.94
CA LYS A 202 -2.47 -13.73 -15.96
C LYS A 202 -3.09 -13.41 -14.61
N LEU A 203 -2.95 -12.17 -14.13
CA LEU A 203 -3.54 -11.70 -12.87
C LEU A 203 -5.07 -11.86 -12.86
N TYR A 204 -5.75 -11.41 -13.92
CA TYR A 204 -7.21 -11.51 -14.02
C TYR A 204 -7.69 -12.95 -14.20
N THR A 205 -6.98 -13.74 -15.00
CA THR A 205 -7.23 -15.18 -15.13
C THR A 205 -7.12 -15.91 -13.79
N VAL A 206 -6.07 -15.63 -13.01
CA VAL A 206 -5.90 -16.23 -11.68
C VAL A 206 -7.01 -15.79 -10.72
N LEU A 207 -7.43 -14.52 -10.77
CA LEU A 207 -8.48 -14.03 -9.90
C LEU A 207 -9.83 -14.73 -10.13
N LEU A 208 -10.13 -15.17 -11.35
CA LEU A 208 -11.32 -15.96 -11.66
C LEU A 208 -11.35 -17.34 -10.97
N SER A 209 -10.19 -17.86 -10.52
CA SER A 209 -10.14 -19.11 -9.73
C SER A 209 -10.64 -18.95 -8.29
N VAL A 210 -10.81 -17.72 -7.80
CA VAL A 210 -11.33 -17.47 -6.45
C VAL A 210 -12.85 -17.65 -6.48
N PRO A 211 -13.41 -18.69 -5.83
CA PRO A 211 -14.83 -19.00 -5.94
C PRO A 211 -15.68 -17.96 -5.19
N ARG A 212 -16.96 -17.87 -5.57
CA ARG A 212 -17.96 -17.06 -4.87
C ARG A 212 -18.02 -17.45 -3.38
N GLY A 213 -18.12 -16.45 -2.51
CA GLY A 213 -18.15 -16.66 -1.05
C GLY A 213 -16.80 -16.93 -0.42
N ARG A 214 -15.73 -16.91 -1.21
CA ARG A 214 -14.34 -16.93 -0.73
C ARG A 214 -13.68 -15.61 -1.06
N TYR A 215 -12.69 -15.26 -0.26
CA TYR A 215 -11.82 -14.12 -0.48
C TYR A 215 -10.38 -14.59 -0.56
N THR A 216 -9.51 -13.76 -1.13
CA THR A 216 -8.06 -13.93 -1.08
C THR A 216 -7.40 -12.63 -0.64
N THR A 217 -6.07 -12.60 -0.52
CA THR A 217 -5.33 -11.41 -0.14
C THR A 217 -4.35 -10.96 -1.22
N TYR A 218 -4.01 -9.66 -1.19
CA TYR A 218 -2.96 -9.12 -2.07
C TYR A 218 -1.65 -9.90 -1.94
N ALA A 219 -1.30 -10.32 -0.72
CA ALA A 219 -0.10 -11.10 -0.45
C ALA A 219 -0.19 -12.53 -1.02
N ALA A 220 -1.33 -13.21 -0.86
CA ALA A 220 -1.52 -14.55 -1.39
C ALA A 220 -1.41 -14.57 -2.93
N MET A 221 -2.06 -13.61 -3.60
CA MET A 221 -1.97 -13.52 -5.06
C MET A 221 -0.59 -13.08 -5.54
N SER A 222 0.07 -12.15 -4.84
CA SER A 222 1.42 -11.72 -5.24
C SER A 222 2.43 -12.86 -5.13
N ASN A 223 2.31 -13.71 -4.11
CA ASN A 223 3.16 -14.88 -3.94
C ASN A 223 2.94 -15.89 -5.08
N TYR A 224 1.67 -16.20 -5.41
CA TYR A 224 1.36 -17.12 -6.50
C TYR A 224 1.83 -16.62 -7.88
N LEU A 225 1.72 -15.31 -8.11
CA LEU A 225 2.13 -14.69 -9.38
C LEU A 225 3.61 -14.32 -9.44
N ASN A 226 4.39 -14.61 -8.39
CA ASN A 226 5.77 -14.17 -8.22
C ASN A 226 5.95 -12.66 -8.49
N SER A 227 5.11 -11.85 -7.85
CA SER A 227 4.97 -10.40 -8.05
C SER A 227 4.87 -9.67 -6.70
N SER A 228 4.54 -8.38 -6.71
CA SER A 228 4.32 -7.58 -5.50
C SER A 228 2.84 -7.32 -5.23
N ALA A 229 2.48 -7.21 -3.94
CA ALA A 229 1.13 -6.82 -3.52
C ALA A 229 0.69 -5.47 -4.13
N ARG A 230 1.64 -4.56 -4.39
CA ARG A 230 1.39 -3.28 -5.05
C ARG A 230 1.01 -3.45 -6.52
N ALA A 231 1.70 -4.33 -7.25
CA ALA A 231 1.36 -4.64 -8.64
C ALA A 231 -0.03 -5.28 -8.74
N VAL A 232 -0.36 -6.20 -7.82
CA VAL A 232 -1.70 -6.77 -7.69
C VAL A 232 -2.74 -5.66 -7.43
N GLY A 233 -2.51 -4.79 -6.44
CA GLY A 233 -3.40 -3.68 -6.11
C GLY A 233 -3.63 -2.72 -7.27
N SER A 234 -2.58 -2.41 -8.05
CA SER A 234 -2.68 -1.62 -9.28
C SER A 234 -3.55 -2.29 -10.33
N GLY A 235 -3.42 -3.61 -10.50
CA GLY A 235 -4.29 -4.39 -11.41
C GLY A 235 -5.75 -4.41 -10.97
N MET A 236 -6.02 -4.55 -9.65
CA MET A 236 -7.38 -4.52 -9.10
C MET A 236 -8.06 -3.16 -9.28
N ARG A 237 -7.31 -2.07 -9.11
CA ARG A 237 -7.80 -0.70 -9.29
C ARG A 237 -8.22 -0.41 -10.74
N ASN A 238 -7.48 -0.97 -11.70
CA ASN A 238 -7.65 -0.68 -13.13
C ASN A 238 -8.26 -1.89 -13.87
N ASN A 239 -9.11 -2.67 -13.20
CA ASN A 239 -9.76 -3.84 -13.79
C ASN A 239 -10.85 -3.40 -14.79
N PRO A 240 -10.66 -3.59 -16.11
CA PRO A 240 -11.65 -3.20 -17.11
C PRO A 240 -12.80 -4.20 -17.23
N PHE A 241 -12.69 -5.36 -16.58
CA PHE A 241 -13.67 -6.45 -16.66
C PHE A 241 -14.52 -6.58 -15.39
N ALA A 242 -14.59 -5.53 -14.56
CA ALA A 242 -15.51 -5.53 -13.43
C ALA A 242 -16.96 -5.42 -13.96
N PRO A 243 -17.95 -6.14 -13.39
CA PRO A 243 -17.86 -7.02 -12.21
C PRO A 243 -17.46 -8.48 -12.50
N ASP A 244 -17.43 -8.91 -13.77
CA ASP A 244 -17.18 -10.30 -14.21
C ASP A 244 -15.88 -10.88 -13.61
N VAL A 245 -14.81 -10.07 -13.59
CA VAL A 245 -13.58 -10.37 -12.86
C VAL A 245 -13.68 -9.80 -11.44
N PRO A 246 -13.76 -10.64 -10.39
CA PRO A 246 -14.23 -10.25 -9.06
C PRO A 246 -13.13 -9.57 -8.22
N CYS A 247 -12.74 -8.35 -8.59
CA CYS A 247 -11.68 -7.61 -7.87
C CYS A 247 -12.04 -7.28 -6.41
N HIS A 248 -13.32 -7.32 -6.04
CA HIS A 248 -13.78 -7.16 -4.66
C HIS A 248 -13.37 -8.32 -3.74
N ARG A 249 -13.03 -9.50 -4.28
CA ARG A 249 -12.58 -10.67 -3.49
C ARG A 249 -11.16 -10.58 -2.96
N VAL A 250 -10.38 -9.55 -3.36
CA VAL A 250 -8.98 -9.38 -2.92
C VAL A 250 -8.88 -8.38 -1.77
N LEU A 251 -8.43 -8.83 -0.60
CA LEU A 251 -8.40 -8.08 0.67
C LEU A 251 -6.98 -7.86 1.21
N ALA A 252 -6.86 -7.04 2.26
CA ALA A 252 -5.60 -6.86 2.97
C ALA A 252 -5.21 -8.13 3.75
N ALA A 253 -3.91 -8.33 3.98
CA ALA A 253 -3.42 -9.49 4.75
C ALA A 253 -3.89 -9.47 6.22
N SER A 254 -4.21 -8.28 6.76
CA SER A 254 -4.79 -8.09 8.09
C SER A 254 -6.26 -8.55 8.20
N GLY A 255 -6.87 -9.00 7.10
CA GLY A 255 -8.29 -9.31 7.02
C GLY A 255 -9.19 -8.07 6.84
N GLU A 256 -8.60 -6.88 6.71
CA GLU A 256 -9.36 -5.67 6.40
C GLU A 256 -9.72 -5.61 4.91
N ILE A 257 -10.75 -4.82 4.60
CA ILE A 257 -11.30 -4.66 3.24
C ILE A 257 -10.23 -4.19 2.23
N GLY A 258 -9.22 -3.46 2.70
CA GLY A 258 -8.17 -2.89 1.86
C GLY A 258 -8.71 -1.82 0.90
N GLY A 259 -8.01 -1.57 -0.21
CA GLY A 259 -8.43 -0.60 -1.20
C GLY A 259 -9.51 -1.11 -2.17
N PHE A 260 -10.41 -0.23 -2.60
CA PHE A 260 -11.40 -0.49 -3.65
C PHE A 260 -11.64 0.75 -4.50
N ASN A 261 -11.74 0.58 -5.83
CA ASN A 261 -11.96 1.66 -6.80
C ASN A 261 -11.11 2.92 -6.57
N GLY A 262 -9.82 2.73 -6.26
CA GLY A 262 -8.89 3.85 -6.10
C GLY A 262 -8.78 4.44 -4.69
N GLN A 263 -9.65 4.08 -3.75
CA GLN A 263 -9.63 4.60 -2.38
C GLN A 263 -9.20 3.53 -1.37
N TRP A 264 -8.61 3.94 -0.24
CA TRP A 264 -8.06 3.06 0.80
C TRP A 264 -8.75 3.34 2.15
N GLY A 265 -8.91 2.30 2.97
CA GLY A 265 -9.44 2.40 4.34
C GLY A 265 -10.95 2.14 4.46
N LYS A 266 -11.41 1.92 5.69
CA LYS A 266 -12.82 1.63 6.03
C LYS A 266 -13.76 2.81 5.74
N GLU A 267 -13.22 4.02 5.65
CA GLU A 267 -13.95 5.27 5.35
C GLU A 267 -13.98 5.62 3.85
N GLY A 268 -13.35 4.81 2.99
CA GLY A 268 -13.44 5.03 1.54
C GLY A 268 -14.91 4.97 1.09
N LYS A 269 -15.32 5.91 0.23
CA LYS A 269 -16.71 6.03 -0.29
C LYS A 269 -17.25 4.72 -0.88
N TYR A 270 -16.36 3.82 -1.31
CA TYR A 270 -16.68 2.53 -1.91
C TYR A 270 -16.36 1.31 -1.03
N ALA A 271 -15.84 1.50 0.19
CA ALA A 271 -15.58 0.42 1.13
C ALA A 271 -16.88 -0.33 1.47
N ASN A 272 -17.96 0.42 1.70
CA ASN A 272 -19.30 -0.15 1.97
C ASN A 272 -19.81 -1.03 0.82
N LYS A 273 -19.61 -0.59 -0.43
CA LYS A 273 -20.01 -1.37 -1.62
C LYS A 273 -19.23 -2.68 -1.74
N LYS A 274 -17.93 -2.68 -1.43
CA LYS A 274 -17.10 -3.91 -1.43
C LYS A 274 -17.54 -4.88 -0.34
N ILE A 275 -17.83 -4.38 0.86
CA ILE A 275 -18.37 -5.20 1.96
C ILE A 275 -19.70 -5.83 1.56
N GLU A 276 -20.60 -5.05 0.97
CA GLU A 276 -21.92 -5.51 0.54
C GLU A 276 -21.81 -6.63 -0.50
N LEU A 277 -20.96 -6.45 -1.52
CA LEU A 277 -20.69 -7.51 -2.51
C LEU A 277 -20.18 -8.79 -1.85
N LEU A 278 -19.24 -8.67 -0.91
CA LEU A 278 -18.69 -9.81 -0.18
C LEU A 278 -19.74 -10.51 0.69
N ARG A 279 -20.57 -9.75 1.41
CA ARG A 279 -21.67 -10.28 2.23
C ARG A 279 -22.73 -10.99 1.38
N ASN A 280 -23.10 -10.41 0.23
CA ASN A 280 -24.03 -11.02 -0.72
C ASN A 280 -23.47 -12.31 -1.38
N GLU A 281 -22.16 -12.53 -1.29
CA GLU A 281 -21.53 -13.78 -1.67
C GLU A 281 -21.40 -14.78 -0.50
N GLY A 282 -21.72 -14.39 0.73
CA GLY A 282 -21.61 -15.24 1.93
C GLY A 282 -20.32 -15.07 2.73
N VAL A 283 -19.54 -14.02 2.47
CA VAL A 283 -18.32 -13.72 3.23
C VAL A 283 -18.68 -13.02 4.55
N MET A 284 -18.23 -13.60 5.66
CA MET A 284 -18.51 -13.14 7.01
C MET A 284 -17.46 -12.14 7.51
N PHE A 285 -17.87 -11.19 8.35
CA PHE A 285 -17.00 -10.20 8.98
C PHE A 285 -17.19 -10.21 10.50
N ASP A 286 -16.09 -10.04 11.25
CA ASP A 286 -16.09 -9.90 12.70
C ASP A 286 -16.67 -8.54 13.14
N PRO A 287 -16.98 -8.33 14.43
CA PRO A 287 -17.46 -7.04 14.93
C PRO A 287 -16.49 -5.87 14.73
N LYS A 288 -15.21 -6.16 14.46
CA LYS A 288 -14.18 -5.17 14.14
C LYS A 288 -14.13 -4.86 12.63
N GLY A 289 -14.98 -5.49 11.82
CA GLY A 289 -15.05 -5.31 10.36
C GLY A 289 -13.92 -6.00 9.59
N ARG A 290 -13.31 -7.05 10.15
CA ARG A 290 -12.34 -7.91 9.46
C ARG A 290 -13.02 -9.17 8.96
N VAL A 291 -12.60 -9.66 7.80
CA VAL A 291 -13.13 -10.90 7.25
C VAL A 291 -12.80 -12.10 8.16
N VAL A 292 -13.75 -13.03 8.29
CA VAL A 292 -13.59 -14.27 9.04
C VAL A 292 -13.25 -15.41 8.09
N GLY A 293 -12.34 -16.28 8.52
CA GLY A 293 -11.90 -17.46 7.77
C GLY A 293 -10.48 -17.33 7.22
N GLU A 294 -10.04 -18.34 6.48
CA GLU A 294 -8.73 -18.35 5.83
C GLU A 294 -8.83 -17.89 4.37
N PRO A 295 -7.89 -17.06 3.89
CA PRO A 295 -7.90 -16.63 2.50
C PRO A 295 -7.65 -17.82 1.58
N PHE A 296 -8.33 -17.78 0.44
CA PHE A 296 -8.17 -18.72 -0.65
C PHE A 296 -6.75 -18.62 -1.23
N ARG A 297 -6.07 -19.77 -1.32
CA ARG A 297 -4.69 -19.90 -1.83
C ARG A 297 -4.54 -20.98 -2.90
N LYS A 298 -5.61 -21.74 -3.20
CA LYS A 298 -5.62 -22.84 -4.18
C LYS A 298 -5.88 -22.32 -5.59
N PHE A 299 -5.08 -21.36 -6.02
CA PHE A 299 -5.21 -20.76 -7.35
C PHE A 299 -4.87 -21.76 -8.45
N HIS A 300 -5.46 -21.56 -9.63
CA HIS A 300 -5.11 -22.29 -10.83
C HIS A 300 -5.27 -21.38 -12.06
N THR A 301 -4.65 -21.78 -13.17
CA THR A 301 -4.90 -21.19 -14.50
C THR A 301 -5.95 -22.02 -15.23
N PHE A 302 -6.58 -21.43 -16.24
CA PHE A 302 -7.61 -22.09 -17.07
C PHE A 302 -7.04 -22.52 -18.43
N GLU A 303 -5.73 -22.71 -18.52
CA GLU A 303 -5.03 -23.03 -19.78
C GLU A 303 -5.45 -24.40 -20.33
N ASP A 304 -5.92 -25.31 -19.47
CA ASP A 304 -6.35 -26.68 -19.83
C ASP A 304 -7.88 -26.86 -19.90
N MET A 305 -8.68 -25.78 -19.85
CA MET A 305 -10.14 -25.92 -19.93
C MET A 305 -10.58 -26.23 -21.37
N PRO A 306 -11.34 -27.32 -21.61
CA PRO A 306 -11.86 -27.62 -22.93
C PRO A 306 -12.80 -26.48 -23.37
N ARG A 307 -12.56 -25.91 -24.55
CA ARG A 307 -13.45 -24.90 -25.14
C ARG A 307 -14.84 -25.53 -25.30
N VAL A 308 -15.89 -24.88 -24.80
CA VAL A 308 -17.26 -25.31 -25.13
C VAL A 308 -17.38 -25.18 -26.64
N ALA A 309 -17.84 -26.24 -27.30
CA ALA A 309 -18.01 -26.25 -28.75
C ALA A 309 -18.91 -25.08 -29.14
N SER A 310 -18.43 -24.23 -30.05
CA SER A 310 -19.25 -23.20 -30.68
C SER A 310 -20.44 -23.90 -31.34
N TYR A 311 -21.66 -23.57 -30.94
CA TYR A 311 -22.83 -23.89 -31.75
C TYR A 311 -22.67 -23.17 -33.09
N PRO A 312 -22.87 -23.85 -34.24
CA PRO A 312 -22.83 -23.20 -35.54
C PRO A 312 -23.94 -22.14 -35.63
N ASP A 313 -23.61 -21.05 -36.32
CA ASP A 313 -24.41 -19.82 -36.51
C ASP A 313 -25.88 -20.05 -36.92
#